data_AF-A0A2E5RE35-F1
#
_entry.id   AF-A0A2E5RE35-F1
#
_cell.length_a   1.000
_cell.length_b   1.000
_cell.length_c   1.000
_cell.angle_alpha   90.00
_cell.angle_beta   90.00
_cell.angle_gamma   90.00
#
_symmetry.space_group_name_H-M   'P 1'
#
loop_
_entity.id
_entity.type
_entity.pdbx_description
1 polymer ?
#
loop_
_entity_poly.entity_id
_entity_poly.type
_entity_poly.pdbx_seq_one_letter_code
_entity_poly.pdbx_strand_id
1 'polypeptide(L)'
;MNKKKIYFGYGSNLNEKDWNSLGKYSPWSEVLTIMEPAYMLDYVPVYHYYSGGRGGGALDVYPRNGGIVEGMLFLPTETGWKHIDSKEGSPDYYAQKEVLVQTVSGKIISALTYVVNPEKREHEFIKPTEKYAKLVEEGMISLGLNPNGQNAAAINEDKAGMCNHIFVYGTLRQGEEREAAMKVGRKKNPELGKTRGKLVDLGGYPGLIDEEGEVVGEIHSFEDIDSALNRLDSIEGFRGHGSQNNLFERVICDVITKDEVFQAWTYRWNNTGGKIIESGDWKER
;
A
#
# COMPACT_ATOMS: atom_id res chain seq x y z
N MET A 1 22.24 20.06 1.48
CA MET A 1 21.93 19.27 0.27
C MET A 1 20.41 19.20 0.15
N ASN A 2 19.82 19.69 -0.94
CA ASN A 2 18.37 19.51 -1.14
C ASN A 2 18.10 18.00 -1.27
N LYS A 3 17.30 17.46 -0.36
CA LYS A 3 16.84 16.06 -0.42
C LYS A 3 16.05 15.92 -1.73
N LYS A 4 16.51 15.06 -2.65
CA LYS A 4 15.78 14.84 -3.90
C LYS A 4 14.40 14.26 -3.54
N LYS A 5 13.35 14.88 -4.07
CA LYS A 5 11.96 14.49 -3.80
C LYS A 5 11.62 13.26 -4.63
N ILE A 6 11.05 12.25 -3.99
CA ILE A 6 10.57 11.01 -4.62
C ILE A 6 9.11 11.23 -5.02
N TYR A 7 8.72 10.76 -6.21
CA TYR A 7 7.36 10.81 -6.71
C TYR A 7 6.74 9.41 -6.67
N PHE A 8 5.54 9.28 -6.10
CA PHE A 8 4.73 8.07 -6.16
C PHE A 8 3.60 8.26 -7.18
N GLY A 9 3.69 7.53 -8.29
CA GLY A 9 2.65 7.48 -9.31
C GLY A 9 1.74 6.26 -9.14
N TYR A 10 0.44 6.47 -9.27
CA TYR A 10 -0.58 5.41 -9.15
C TYR A 10 -1.60 5.40 -10.30
N GLY A 11 -1.46 6.31 -11.28
CA GLY A 11 -2.41 6.52 -12.37
C GLY A 11 -1.74 6.70 -13.73
N SER A 12 -2.27 7.58 -14.58
CA SER A 12 -1.82 7.69 -15.99
C SER A 12 -0.35 8.08 -16.20
N ASN A 13 0.35 8.61 -15.18
CA ASN A 13 1.79 8.87 -15.26
C ASN A 13 2.66 7.61 -15.29
N LEU A 14 2.05 6.44 -15.01
CA LEU A 14 2.68 5.14 -15.16
C LEU A 14 2.80 4.71 -16.63
N ASN A 15 2.07 5.34 -17.54
CA ASN A 15 2.06 4.96 -18.95
C ASN A 15 2.97 5.88 -19.78
N GLU A 16 4.16 5.38 -20.14
CA GLU A 16 5.15 6.11 -20.95
C GLU A 16 4.58 6.51 -22.33
N LYS A 17 3.78 5.65 -22.96
CA LYS A 17 3.19 5.93 -24.27
C LYS A 17 2.16 7.06 -24.19
N ASP A 18 1.28 7.08 -23.19
CA ASP A 18 0.36 8.21 -22.92
C ASP A 18 1.17 9.48 -22.74
N TRP A 19 2.16 9.47 -21.84
CA TRP A 19 3.00 10.63 -21.56
C TRP A 19 3.65 11.21 -22.81
N ASN A 20 4.34 10.37 -23.59
CA ASN A 20 5.06 10.80 -24.79
C ASN A 20 4.10 11.23 -25.91
N SER A 21 2.92 10.61 -26.03
CA SER A 21 1.92 10.94 -27.07
C SER A 21 1.35 12.35 -26.95
N LEU A 22 1.44 12.97 -25.77
CA LEU A 22 0.95 14.34 -25.55
C LEU A 22 1.81 15.38 -26.28
N GLY A 23 3.04 15.05 -26.69
CA GLY A 23 3.91 15.89 -27.51
C GLY A 23 4.36 17.23 -26.90
N LYS A 24 3.96 17.52 -25.66
CA LYS A 24 4.24 18.78 -24.94
C LYS A 24 5.24 18.63 -23.78
N TYR A 25 5.65 17.41 -23.47
CA TYR A 25 6.56 17.09 -22.37
C TYR A 25 7.84 16.45 -22.91
N SER A 26 8.92 16.59 -22.14
CA SER A 26 10.15 15.83 -22.39
C SER A 26 9.86 14.32 -22.29
N PRO A 27 10.61 13.47 -23.01
CA PRO A 27 10.42 12.02 -22.99
C PRO A 27 10.39 11.47 -21.56
N TRP A 28 9.40 10.63 -21.28
CA TRP A 28 9.15 10.06 -19.95
C TRP A 28 10.42 9.47 -19.32
N SER A 29 11.14 8.66 -20.09
CA SER A 29 12.38 7.99 -19.68
C SER A 29 13.57 8.92 -19.42
N GLU A 30 13.55 10.15 -19.94
CA GLU A 30 14.57 11.16 -19.66
C GLU A 30 14.30 11.95 -18.38
N VAL A 31 13.03 12.04 -17.95
CA VAL A 31 12.62 12.89 -16.83
C VAL A 31 12.12 12.14 -15.61
N LEU A 32 11.76 10.86 -15.73
CA LEU A 32 11.29 10.00 -14.64
C LEU A 32 12.16 8.75 -14.54
N THR A 33 13.13 8.74 -13.63
CA THR A 33 13.90 7.53 -13.33
C THR A 33 13.07 6.60 -12.46
N ILE A 34 12.77 5.39 -12.95
CA ILE A 34 12.10 4.33 -12.20
C ILE A 34 12.96 3.91 -11.00
N MET A 35 12.34 3.73 -9.83
CA MET A 35 13.00 3.23 -8.62
C MET A 35 12.54 1.79 -8.30
N GLU A 36 11.39 1.64 -7.66
CA GLU A 36 10.80 0.34 -7.32
C GLU A 36 9.28 0.48 -7.06
N PRO A 37 8.51 -0.61 -7.17
CA PRO A 37 7.12 -0.63 -6.74
C PRO A 37 6.95 -0.32 -5.25
N ALA A 38 5.80 0.27 -4.90
CA ALA A 38 5.46 0.55 -3.52
C ALA A 38 3.93 0.52 -3.29
N TYR A 39 3.56 0.40 -2.02
CA TYR A 39 2.19 0.42 -1.53
C TYR A 39 1.94 1.68 -0.70
N MET A 40 0.96 2.48 -1.09
CA MET A 40 0.42 3.53 -0.24
C MET A 40 -0.56 2.89 0.76
N LEU A 41 -0.21 2.93 2.04
CA LEU A 41 -0.93 2.25 3.11
C LEU A 41 -2.08 3.12 3.64
N ASP A 42 -3.23 2.51 3.90
CA ASP A 42 -4.49 3.14 4.33
C ASP A 42 -5.08 4.13 3.32
N TYR A 43 -4.96 3.80 2.04
CA TYR A 43 -5.62 4.51 0.95
C TYR A 43 -6.29 3.53 0.00
N VAL A 44 -7.34 3.99 -0.69
CA VAL A 44 -7.98 3.25 -1.78
C VAL A 44 -8.03 4.10 -3.05
N PRO A 45 -7.98 3.48 -4.25
CA PRO A 45 -8.23 4.18 -5.49
C PRO A 45 -9.72 4.54 -5.59
N VAL A 46 -10.02 5.75 -6.08
CA VAL A 46 -11.40 6.24 -6.24
C VAL A 46 -11.57 7.06 -7.52
N TYR A 47 -12.82 7.20 -7.98
CA TYR A 47 -13.19 8.08 -9.08
C TYR A 47 -14.35 8.98 -8.64
N HIS A 48 -14.00 10.20 -8.24
CA HIS A 48 -14.92 11.21 -7.67
C HIS A 48 -14.66 12.60 -8.24
N TYR A 49 -14.05 12.68 -9.42
CA TYR A 49 -13.72 13.93 -10.09
C TYR A 49 -13.83 13.78 -11.61
N TYR A 50 -14.59 14.68 -12.25
CA TYR A 50 -14.77 14.68 -13.70
C TYR A 50 -13.64 15.48 -14.37
N SER A 51 -12.86 14.80 -15.21
CA SER A 51 -11.82 15.45 -16.01
C SER A 51 -12.32 15.70 -17.43
N GLY A 52 -12.39 16.98 -17.82
CA GLY A 52 -12.67 17.36 -19.22
C GLY A 52 -11.65 16.78 -20.20
N GLY A 53 -10.38 16.66 -19.79
CA GLY A 53 -9.32 16.09 -20.63
C GLY A 53 -9.41 14.58 -20.81
N ARG A 54 -10.03 13.85 -19.88
CA ARG A 54 -10.26 12.39 -19.98
C ARG A 54 -11.68 12.03 -20.40
N GLY A 55 -12.60 13.01 -20.42
CA GLY A 55 -14.00 12.85 -20.81
C GLY A 55 -14.83 12.03 -19.83
N GLY A 56 -14.38 11.89 -18.58
CA GLY A 56 -14.98 11.03 -17.56
C GLY A 56 -14.26 11.16 -16.22
N GLY A 57 -14.51 10.22 -15.31
CA GLY A 57 -13.82 10.13 -14.02
C GLY A 57 -12.30 10.05 -14.18
N ALA A 58 -11.58 10.86 -13.41
CA ALA A 58 -10.13 10.73 -13.25
C ALA A 58 -9.79 10.05 -11.92
N LEU A 59 -8.73 9.25 -11.95
CA LEU A 59 -8.31 8.44 -10.80
C LEU A 59 -7.74 9.34 -9.70
N ASP A 60 -8.14 9.10 -8.47
CA ASP A 60 -7.59 9.70 -7.26
C ASP A 60 -7.36 8.61 -6.20
N VAL A 61 -6.79 9.00 -5.06
CA VAL A 61 -6.68 8.17 -3.86
C VAL A 61 -7.37 8.82 -2.67
N TYR A 62 -8.05 8.01 -1.86
CA TYR A 62 -8.78 8.48 -0.67
C TYR A 62 -8.36 7.71 0.58
N PRO A 63 -8.14 8.37 1.73
CA PRO A 63 -7.78 7.68 2.97
C PRO A 63 -8.86 6.68 3.40
N ARG A 64 -8.48 5.42 3.64
CA ARG A 64 -9.36 4.37 4.15
C ARG A 64 -8.51 3.30 4.85
N ASN A 65 -8.75 3.10 6.14
CA ASN A 65 -8.01 2.15 6.96
C ASN A 65 -8.11 0.72 6.39
N GLY A 66 -6.98 0.02 6.23
CA GLY A 66 -6.90 -1.30 5.60
C GLY A 66 -6.89 -1.29 4.07
N GLY A 67 -6.95 -0.10 3.46
CA GLY A 67 -6.75 0.10 2.02
C GLY A 67 -5.28 0.07 1.62
N ILE A 68 -5.02 -0.37 0.40
CA ILE A 68 -3.72 -0.31 -0.26
C ILE A 68 -3.87 0.24 -1.69
N VAL A 69 -2.95 1.11 -2.08
CA VAL A 69 -2.79 1.52 -3.49
C VAL A 69 -1.40 1.14 -3.95
N GLU A 70 -1.33 0.24 -4.93
CA GLU A 70 -0.06 -0.11 -5.56
C GLU A 70 0.32 0.92 -6.63
N GLY A 71 1.60 1.27 -6.67
CA GLY A 71 2.13 2.26 -7.61
C GLY A 71 3.64 2.12 -7.78
N MET A 72 4.23 3.03 -8.54
CA MET A 72 5.66 3.06 -8.82
C MET A 72 6.30 4.32 -8.24
N LEU A 73 7.48 4.13 -7.64
CA LEU A 73 8.33 5.23 -7.23
C LEU A 73 9.22 5.68 -8.38
N PHE A 74 9.29 6.99 -8.54
CA PHE A 74 10.17 7.66 -9.49
C PHE A 74 11.05 8.68 -8.77
N LEU A 75 12.20 8.93 -9.37
CA LEU A 75 13.05 10.08 -9.08
C LEU A 75 12.95 11.05 -10.27
N PRO A 76 12.08 12.08 -10.21
CA PRO A 76 11.98 13.05 -11.29
C PRO A 76 13.18 13.99 -11.32
N THR A 77 13.56 14.42 -12.53
CA THR A 77 14.45 15.59 -12.71
C THR A 77 13.70 16.88 -12.34
N GLU A 78 14.41 18.01 -12.27
CA GLU A 78 13.75 19.32 -12.09
C GLU A 78 12.73 19.62 -13.21
N THR A 79 13.06 19.24 -14.44
CA THR A 79 12.15 19.31 -15.58
C THR A 79 10.99 18.32 -15.44
N GLY A 80 11.25 17.12 -14.94
CA GLY A 80 10.23 16.12 -14.64
C GLY A 80 9.16 16.64 -13.68
N TRP A 81 9.57 17.29 -12.59
CA TRP A 81 8.63 17.91 -11.64
C TRP A 81 7.73 18.96 -12.31
N LYS A 82 8.30 19.85 -13.14
CA LYS A 82 7.52 20.85 -13.89
C LYS A 82 6.49 20.20 -14.83
N HIS A 83 6.87 19.10 -15.48
CA HIS A 83 5.97 18.38 -16.38
C HIS A 83 4.86 17.65 -15.64
N ILE A 84 5.16 17.03 -14.48
CA ILE A 84 4.13 16.42 -13.63
C ILE A 84 3.17 17.52 -13.16
N ASP A 85 3.65 18.61 -12.58
CA ASP A 85 2.80 19.73 -12.11
C ASP A 85 1.88 20.25 -13.22
N SER A 86 2.42 20.43 -14.43
CA SER A 86 1.64 20.85 -15.60
C SER A 86 0.60 19.81 -16.03
N LYS A 87 0.93 18.52 -15.98
CA LYS A 87 0.01 17.44 -16.38
C LYS A 87 -1.13 17.25 -15.38
N GLU A 88 -0.85 17.41 -14.10
CA GLU A 88 -1.82 17.30 -13.01
C GLU A 88 -2.69 18.56 -12.85
N GLY A 89 -2.36 19.64 -13.57
CA GLY A 89 -3.05 20.93 -13.42
C GLY A 89 -2.92 21.47 -11.99
N SER A 90 -1.75 21.24 -11.38
CA SER A 90 -1.47 21.59 -10.00
C SER A 90 -1.32 23.10 -9.81
N PRO A 91 -1.87 23.70 -8.73
CA PRO A 91 -2.61 23.05 -7.63
C PRO A 91 -4.14 23.01 -7.81
N ASP A 92 -4.68 23.55 -8.91
CA ASP A 92 -6.10 23.85 -9.07
C ASP A 92 -6.99 22.60 -9.22
N TYR A 93 -6.46 21.54 -9.84
CA TYR A 93 -7.18 20.28 -10.06
C TYR A 93 -6.69 19.17 -9.14
N TYR A 94 -5.37 19.00 -9.08
CA TYR A 94 -4.71 18.10 -8.12
C TYR A 94 -3.70 18.88 -7.30
N ALA A 95 -3.66 18.62 -6.00
CA ALA A 95 -2.68 19.19 -5.10
C ALA A 95 -1.60 18.15 -4.75
N GLN A 96 -0.35 18.60 -4.63
CA GLN A 96 0.73 17.76 -4.10
C GLN A 96 0.42 17.37 -2.65
N LYS A 97 0.62 16.09 -2.33
CA LYS A 97 0.48 15.53 -1.00
C LYS A 97 1.69 14.66 -0.66
N GLU A 98 2.25 14.87 0.53
CA GLU A 98 3.22 13.94 1.09
C GLU A 98 2.49 12.72 1.67
N VAL A 99 2.95 11.53 1.29
CA VAL A 99 2.41 10.24 1.72
C VAL A 99 3.55 9.34 2.20
N LEU A 100 3.23 8.43 3.11
CA LEU A 100 4.12 7.33 3.45
C LEU A 100 3.76 6.13 2.60
N VAL A 101 4.78 5.52 2.02
CA VAL A 101 4.65 4.33 1.19
C VAL A 101 5.59 3.24 1.68
N GLN A 102 5.14 2.01 1.58
CA GLN A 102 5.96 0.84 1.79
C GLN A 102 6.54 0.37 0.47
N THR A 103 7.86 0.37 0.34
CA THR A 103 8.53 -0.22 -0.83
C THR A 103 8.42 -1.74 -0.80
N VAL A 104 8.51 -2.40 -1.96
CA VAL A 104 8.61 -3.87 -2.02
C VAL A 104 9.84 -4.42 -1.31
N SER A 105 10.91 -3.61 -1.18
CA SER A 105 12.06 -3.92 -0.33
C SER A 105 11.80 -3.78 1.18
N GLY A 106 10.57 -3.46 1.60
CA GLY A 106 10.13 -3.41 3.00
C GLY A 106 10.34 -2.05 3.68
N LYS A 107 10.92 -1.06 3.02
CA LYS A 107 11.19 0.26 3.66
C LYS A 107 9.93 1.11 3.65
N ILE A 108 9.72 1.83 4.75
CA ILE A 108 8.74 2.93 4.78
C ILE A 108 9.47 4.23 4.45
N ILE A 109 9.02 4.90 3.40
CA ILE A 109 9.61 6.18 2.95
C ILE A 109 8.52 7.23 2.73
N SER A 110 8.90 8.51 2.81
CA SER A 110 8.08 9.62 2.35
C SER A 110 8.22 9.81 0.84
N ALA A 111 7.10 9.96 0.15
CA ALA A 111 7.02 10.32 -1.26
C ALA A 111 5.96 11.40 -1.47
N LEU A 112 6.14 12.20 -2.52
CA LEU A 112 5.10 13.11 -3.00
C LEU A 112 4.21 12.39 -4.00
N THR A 113 2.92 12.62 -3.89
CA THR A 113 1.93 12.21 -4.88
C THR A 113 0.98 13.38 -5.16
N TYR A 114 -0.01 13.17 -6.00
CA TYR A 114 -1.05 14.15 -6.31
C TYR A 114 -2.39 13.59 -5.86
N VAL A 115 -3.22 14.42 -5.25
CA VAL A 115 -4.61 14.07 -4.91
C VAL A 115 -5.55 15.12 -5.45
N VAL A 116 -6.77 14.76 -5.84
CA VAL A 116 -7.75 15.74 -6.35
C VAL A 116 -7.96 16.82 -5.28
N ASN A 117 -7.93 18.08 -5.71
CA ASN A 117 -8.23 19.21 -4.85
C ASN A 117 -9.63 19.03 -4.22
N PRO A 118 -9.79 19.14 -2.89
CA PRO A 118 -11.07 18.95 -2.22
C PRO A 118 -12.25 19.71 -2.84
N GLU A 119 -12.02 20.90 -3.39
CA GLU A 119 -13.07 21.73 -4.03
C GLU A 119 -13.55 21.20 -5.38
N LYS A 120 -12.82 20.24 -5.97
CA LYS A 120 -13.15 19.59 -7.25
C LYS A 120 -13.79 18.21 -7.07
N ARG A 121 -13.86 17.71 -5.84
CA ARG A 121 -14.40 16.38 -5.55
C ARG A 121 -15.91 16.43 -5.58
N GLU A 122 -16.50 15.44 -6.21
CA GLU A 122 -17.93 15.15 -6.13
C GLU A 122 -18.18 14.09 -5.07
N HIS A 123 -19.42 14.03 -4.55
CA HIS A 123 -19.80 13.02 -3.56
C HIS A 123 -20.06 11.64 -4.18
N GLU A 124 -20.39 11.61 -5.47
CA GLU A 124 -20.77 10.40 -6.17
C GLU A 124 -19.65 9.87 -7.07
N PHE A 125 -19.70 8.56 -7.32
CA PHE A 125 -18.81 7.91 -8.27
C PHE A 125 -18.99 8.49 -9.68
N ILE A 126 -17.86 8.79 -10.32
CA ILE A 126 -17.83 9.26 -11.70
C ILE A 126 -17.12 8.23 -12.56
N LYS A 127 -17.88 7.55 -13.43
CA LYS A 127 -17.32 6.48 -14.27
C LYS A 127 -16.19 7.01 -15.16
N PRO A 128 -14.98 6.41 -15.14
CA PRO A 128 -13.95 6.72 -16.12
C PRO A 128 -14.35 6.22 -17.51
N THR A 129 -13.76 6.80 -18.54
CA THR A 129 -13.86 6.22 -19.89
C THR A 129 -13.10 4.89 -19.93
N GLU A 130 -13.59 3.92 -20.71
CA GLU A 130 -12.90 2.63 -20.88
C GLU A 130 -11.47 2.81 -21.38
N LYS A 131 -11.27 3.78 -22.28
CA LYS A 131 -9.94 4.18 -22.77
C LYS A 131 -9.02 4.62 -21.63
N TYR A 132 -9.53 5.43 -20.68
CA TYR A 132 -8.71 5.92 -19.58
C TYR A 132 -8.41 4.84 -18.54
N ALA A 133 -9.39 4.00 -18.18
CA ALA A 133 -9.18 2.88 -17.27
C ALA A 133 -8.13 1.90 -17.83
N LYS A 134 -8.26 1.52 -19.10
CA LYS A 134 -7.30 0.65 -19.78
C LYS A 134 -5.89 1.25 -19.86
N LEU A 135 -5.79 2.56 -20.02
CA LEU A 135 -4.51 3.26 -20.05
C LEU A 135 -3.76 3.16 -18.72
N VAL A 136 -4.49 3.31 -17.60
CA VAL A 136 -3.93 3.11 -16.24
C VAL A 136 -3.49 1.67 -16.07
N GLU A 137 -4.36 0.72 -16.40
CA GLU A 137 -4.07 -0.72 -16.34
C GLU A 137 -2.81 -1.10 -17.14
N GLU A 138 -2.73 -0.67 -18.41
CA GLU A 138 -1.57 -0.95 -19.28
C GLU A 138 -0.28 -0.34 -18.71
N GLY A 139 -0.35 0.87 -18.13
CA GLY A 139 0.80 1.50 -17.48
C GLY A 139 1.29 0.69 -16.28
N MET A 140 0.36 0.27 -15.42
CA MET A 140 0.65 -0.57 -14.25
C MET A 140 1.28 -1.91 -14.66
N ILE A 141 0.65 -2.64 -15.58
CA ILE A 141 1.15 -3.95 -16.05
C ILE A 141 2.55 -3.80 -16.67
N SER A 142 2.80 -2.74 -17.46
CA SER A 142 4.10 -2.51 -18.10
C SER A 142 5.25 -2.30 -17.09
N LEU A 143 4.91 -1.88 -15.87
CA LEU A 143 5.84 -1.67 -14.76
C LEU A 143 5.86 -2.85 -13.76
N GLY A 144 5.16 -3.95 -14.07
CA GLY A 144 5.08 -5.13 -13.21
C GLY A 144 4.19 -4.95 -11.98
N LEU A 145 3.27 -3.98 -11.99
CA LEU A 145 2.35 -3.71 -10.89
C LEU A 145 1.03 -4.47 -11.04
N ASN A 146 0.33 -4.70 -9.93
CA ASN A 146 -1.02 -5.27 -9.92
C ASN A 146 -2.11 -4.19 -10.08
N PRO A 147 -2.88 -4.17 -11.19
CA PRO A 147 -3.91 -3.16 -11.45
C PRO A 147 -5.25 -3.44 -10.75
N ASN A 148 -5.42 -4.55 -10.02
CA ASN A 148 -6.72 -5.00 -9.54
C ASN A 148 -7.47 -3.93 -8.71
N GLY A 149 -6.77 -3.22 -7.83
CA GLY A 149 -7.38 -2.15 -7.02
C GLY A 149 -7.95 -1.03 -7.88
N GLN A 150 -7.16 -0.51 -8.82
CA GLN A 150 -7.52 0.57 -9.73
C GLN A 150 -8.63 0.14 -10.71
N ASN A 151 -8.58 -1.10 -11.19
CA ASN A 151 -9.60 -1.69 -12.05
C ASN A 151 -10.95 -1.84 -11.32
N ALA A 152 -10.93 -2.35 -10.09
CA ALA A 152 -12.11 -2.46 -9.24
C ALA A 152 -12.73 -1.07 -8.94
N ALA A 153 -11.90 -0.07 -8.68
CA ALA A 153 -12.37 1.30 -8.48
C ALA A 153 -13.01 1.89 -9.74
N ALA A 154 -12.51 1.54 -10.94
CA ALA A 154 -13.05 2.03 -12.21
C ALA A 154 -14.48 1.55 -12.51
N ILE A 155 -14.94 0.51 -11.80
CA ILE A 155 -16.32 -0.01 -11.88
C ILE A 155 -17.11 0.20 -10.58
N ASN A 156 -16.60 1.03 -9.67
CA ASN A 156 -17.21 1.36 -8.38
C ASN A 156 -17.44 0.15 -7.45
N GLU A 157 -16.46 -0.75 -7.37
CA GLU A 157 -16.53 -1.86 -6.42
C GLU A 157 -16.24 -1.39 -4.98
N ASP A 158 -17.13 -1.72 -4.03
CA ASP A 158 -17.07 -1.26 -2.63
C ASP A 158 -15.76 -1.58 -1.91
N LYS A 159 -15.09 -2.66 -2.33
CA LYS A 159 -13.86 -3.21 -1.74
C LYS A 159 -12.62 -2.95 -2.60
N ALA A 160 -12.72 -2.06 -3.58
CA ALA A 160 -11.58 -1.68 -4.42
C ALA A 160 -10.39 -1.24 -3.55
N GLY A 161 -9.25 -1.91 -3.74
CA GLY A 161 -8.02 -1.63 -3.00
C GLY A 161 -8.03 -2.04 -1.53
N MET A 162 -8.98 -2.84 -1.02
CA MET A 162 -8.97 -3.30 0.38
C MET A 162 -8.19 -4.60 0.56
N CYS A 163 -7.21 -4.61 1.48
CA CYS A 163 -6.53 -5.84 1.90
C CYS A 163 -7.23 -6.40 3.14
N ASN A 164 -7.97 -7.51 2.99
CA ASN A 164 -8.82 -8.06 4.06
C ASN A 164 -8.16 -9.20 4.86
N HIS A 165 -6.84 -9.33 4.76
CA HIS A 165 -6.06 -10.37 5.43
C HIS A 165 -5.13 -9.80 6.49
N ILE A 166 -4.93 -10.55 7.57
CA ILE A 166 -3.96 -10.23 8.62
C ILE A 166 -3.13 -11.47 8.89
N PHE A 167 -1.81 -11.32 8.86
CA PHE A 167 -0.85 -12.33 9.25
C PHE A 167 -0.40 -12.11 10.69
N VAL A 168 -0.47 -13.16 11.51
CA VAL A 168 0.00 -13.14 12.90
C VAL A 168 0.96 -14.29 13.15
N TYR A 169 2.04 -14.01 13.86
CA TYR A 169 3.16 -14.95 14.04
C TYR A 169 3.46 -15.29 15.51
N GLY A 170 2.75 -14.66 16.45
CA GLY A 170 3.05 -14.73 17.89
C GLY A 170 1.84 -14.98 18.77
N THR A 171 1.73 -14.18 19.84
CA THR A 171 0.70 -14.31 20.89
C THR A 171 -0.75 -14.21 20.41
N LEU A 172 -0.97 -13.67 19.20
CA LEU A 172 -2.28 -13.60 18.53
C LEU A 172 -2.70 -14.90 17.81
N ARG A 173 -1.77 -15.87 17.64
CA ARG A 173 -2.04 -17.15 16.97
C ARG A 173 -3.04 -18.01 17.74
N GLN A 174 -3.68 -18.94 17.05
CA GLN A 174 -4.63 -19.88 17.63
C GLN A 174 -4.00 -20.70 18.77
N GLY A 175 -4.64 -20.71 19.95
CA GLY A 175 -4.11 -21.38 21.15
C GLY A 175 -3.12 -20.55 21.99
N GLU A 176 -2.72 -19.36 21.53
CA GLU A 176 -1.89 -18.43 22.33
C GLU A 176 -2.75 -17.45 23.13
N GLU A 177 -2.13 -16.75 24.09
CA GLU A 177 -2.80 -15.91 25.09
C GLU A 177 -3.70 -14.79 24.54
N ARG A 178 -3.45 -14.30 23.31
CA ARG A 178 -4.23 -13.21 22.69
C ARG A 178 -5.10 -13.67 21.52
N GLU A 179 -5.29 -14.98 21.31
CA GLU A 179 -6.14 -15.52 20.23
C GLU A 179 -7.54 -14.88 20.21
N ALA A 180 -8.11 -14.57 21.38
CA ALA A 180 -9.43 -13.98 21.51
C ALA A 180 -9.61 -12.71 20.66
N ALA A 181 -8.56 -11.89 20.51
CA ALA A 181 -8.59 -10.69 19.68
C ALA A 181 -8.72 -11.00 18.18
N MET A 182 -8.24 -12.17 17.73
CA MET A 182 -8.34 -12.60 16.34
C MET A 182 -9.68 -13.26 16.01
N LYS A 183 -10.41 -13.78 17.02
CA LYS A 183 -11.72 -14.43 16.79
C LYS A 183 -12.83 -13.43 16.41
N VAL A 184 -12.75 -12.19 16.89
CA VAL A 184 -13.77 -11.16 16.66
C VAL A 184 -13.78 -10.72 15.19
N GLY A 185 -14.86 -11.03 14.47
CA GLY A 185 -15.05 -10.62 13.06
C GLY A 185 -14.32 -11.48 12.02
N ARG A 186 -13.64 -12.55 12.45
CA ARG A 186 -12.93 -13.48 11.55
C ARG A 186 -13.92 -14.30 10.74
N LYS A 187 -13.71 -14.38 9.42
CA LYS A 187 -14.59 -15.09 8.48
C LYS A 187 -14.51 -16.61 8.54
N LYS A 188 -13.29 -17.14 8.61
CA LYS A 188 -12.99 -18.57 8.55
C LYS A 188 -11.86 -18.94 9.50
N ASN A 189 -11.61 -20.23 9.69
CA ASN A 189 -10.44 -20.66 10.44
C ASN A 189 -9.16 -20.13 9.76
N PRO A 190 -8.15 -19.74 10.55
CA PRO A 190 -6.89 -19.29 9.98
C PRO A 190 -6.18 -20.42 9.25
N GLU A 191 -5.39 -20.03 8.26
CA GLU A 191 -4.52 -20.95 7.51
C GLU A 191 -3.07 -20.73 7.92
N LEU A 192 -2.30 -21.82 7.98
CA LEU A 192 -0.86 -21.70 8.24
C LEU A 192 -0.18 -21.11 7.01
N GLY A 193 0.73 -20.17 7.24
CA GLY A 193 1.50 -19.53 6.19
C GLY A 193 2.86 -19.09 6.67
N LYS A 194 3.69 -18.69 5.71
CA LYS A 194 5.03 -18.16 5.97
C LYS A 194 5.19 -16.79 5.33
N THR A 195 5.94 -15.92 5.99
CA THR A 195 6.40 -14.66 5.39
C THR A 195 7.91 -14.53 5.54
N ARG A 196 8.52 -13.67 4.72
CA ARG A 196 9.95 -13.39 4.79
C ARG A 196 10.26 -12.59 6.06
N GLY A 197 11.28 -13.02 6.80
CA GLY A 197 11.78 -12.30 7.97
C GLY A 197 12.51 -13.21 8.94
N LYS A 198 12.94 -12.65 10.06
CA LYS A 198 13.34 -13.42 11.25
C LYS A 198 12.44 -13.09 12.41
N LEU A 199 12.32 -14.04 13.33
CA LEU A 199 11.57 -13.87 14.55
C LEU A 199 12.52 -13.67 15.73
N VAL A 200 12.25 -12.68 16.57
CA VAL A 200 12.98 -12.43 17.80
C VAL A 200 12.06 -12.52 19.00
N ASP A 201 12.53 -13.10 20.09
CA ASP A 201 11.87 -13.12 21.38
C ASP A 201 12.15 -11.81 22.14
N LEU A 202 11.11 -11.01 22.39
CA LEU A 202 11.15 -9.78 23.19
C LEU A 202 10.71 -10.03 24.65
N GLY A 203 10.64 -11.30 25.06
CA GLY A 203 10.20 -11.77 26.37
C GLY A 203 8.73 -12.18 26.36
N GLY A 204 7.83 -11.20 26.51
CA GLY A 204 6.39 -11.48 26.59
C GLY A 204 5.71 -11.70 25.23
N TYR A 205 6.39 -11.40 24.13
CA TYR A 205 5.86 -11.45 22.78
C TYR A 205 7.00 -11.46 21.75
N PRO A 206 6.79 -12.02 20.54
CA PRO A 206 7.80 -11.98 19.49
C PRO A 206 7.78 -10.68 18.71
N GLY A 207 8.87 -10.41 17.99
CA GLY A 207 8.94 -9.40 16.95
C GLY A 207 9.40 -9.98 15.61
N LEU A 208 8.69 -9.63 14.54
CA LEU A 208 9.11 -9.90 13.16
C LEU A 208 10.09 -8.80 12.70
N ILE A 209 11.29 -9.18 12.26
CA ILE A 209 12.29 -8.25 11.69
C ILE A 209 12.49 -8.52 10.19
N ASP A 210 12.77 -7.45 9.44
CA ASP A 210 12.96 -7.47 7.99
C ASP A 210 14.38 -7.94 7.60
N GLU A 211 14.60 -9.24 7.73
CA GLU A 211 15.83 -9.92 7.34
C GLU A 211 15.54 -11.14 6.46
N GLU A 212 16.59 -11.70 5.86
CA GLU A 212 16.47 -12.97 5.14
C GLU A 212 16.19 -14.11 6.12
N GLY A 213 15.15 -14.89 5.82
CA GLY A 213 14.63 -15.96 6.67
C GLY A 213 13.15 -16.19 6.41
N GLU A 214 12.56 -17.13 7.14
CA GLU A 214 11.13 -17.41 7.11
C GLU A 214 10.55 -17.35 8.53
N VAL A 215 9.37 -16.74 8.66
CA VAL A 215 8.58 -16.74 9.88
C VAL A 215 7.28 -17.48 9.63
N VAL A 216 6.99 -18.47 10.49
CA VAL A 216 5.77 -19.25 10.46
C VAL A 216 4.70 -18.55 11.27
N GLY A 217 3.51 -18.46 10.68
CA GLY A 217 2.36 -17.83 11.32
C GLY A 217 1.05 -18.28 10.71
N GLU A 218 0.03 -17.47 10.94
CA GLU A 218 -1.35 -17.74 10.58
C GLU A 218 -1.92 -16.54 9.83
N ILE A 219 -2.54 -16.79 8.68
CA ILE A 219 -3.31 -15.79 7.94
C ILE A 219 -4.79 -15.89 8.31
N HIS A 220 -5.38 -14.75 8.67
CA HIS A 220 -6.78 -14.60 9.03
C HIS A 220 -7.47 -13.67 8.03
N SER A 221 -8.69 -14.01 7.59
CA SER A 221 -9.51 -13.15 6.72
C SER A 221 -10.63 -12.48 7.52
N PHE A 222 -10.87 -11.19 7.26
CA PHE A 222 -11.91 -10.39 7.92
C PHE A 222 -12.91 -9.83 6.90
N GLU A 223 -14.15 -9.59 7.34
CA GLU A 223 -15.12 -8.84 6.52
C GLU A 223 -14.96 -7.34 6.68
N ASP A 224 -14.81 -6.94 7.93
CA ASP A 224 -14.55 -5.58 8.36
C ASP A 224 -13.10 -5.50 8.84
N ILE A 225 -12.20 -5.23 7.88
CA ILE A 225 -10.78 -5.09 8.17
C ILE A 225 -10.50 -3.88 9.04
N ASP A 226 -11.27 -2.79 8.91
CA ASP A 226 -11.09 -1.56 9.68
C ASP A 226 -11.26 -1.83 11.19
N SER A 227 -12.36 -2.48 11.58
CA SER A 227 -12.59 -2.87 12.97
C SER A 227 -11.54 -3.85 13.51
N ALA A 228 -11.02 -4.76 12.67
CA ALA A 228 -9.96 -5.68 13.06
C ALA A 228 -8.65 -4.93 13.30
N LEU A 229 -8.26 -4.06 12.37
CA LEU A 229 -7.04 -3.26 12.45
C LEU A 229 -7.06 -2.30 13.64
N ASN A 230 -8.14 -1.53 13.86
CA ASN A 230 -8.22 -0.62 15.01
C ASN A 230 -8.00 -1.32 16.37
N ARG A 231 -8.51 -2.55 16.49
CA ARG A 231 -8.31 -3.39 17.68
C ARG A 231 -6.86 -3.84 17.81
N LEU A 232 -6.28 -4.35 16.72
CA LEU A 232 -4.91 -4.86 16.74
C LEU A 232 -3.88 -3.73 16.88
N ASP A 233 -4.12 -2.57 16.30
CA ASP A 233 -3.30 -1.37 16.49
C ASP A 233 -3.17 -1.00 17.97
N SER A 234 -4.27 -1.15 18.72
CA SER A 234 -4.29 -0.91 20.17
C SER A 234 -3.46 -1.95 20.95
N ILE A 235 -3.43 -3.20 20.49
CA ILE A 235 -2.68 -4.30 21.12
C ILE A 235 -1.19 -4.19 20.79
N GLU A 236 -0.87 -3.92 19.53
CA GLU A 236 0.50 -3.86 18.99
C GLU A 236 1.13 -2.47 19.14
N GLY A 237 0.43 -1.52 19.78
CA GLY A 237 0.94 -0.18 20.04
C GLY A 237 1.23 0.62 18.76
N PHE A 238 0.48 0.39 17.69
CA PHE A 238 0.54 1.19 16.47
C PHE A 238 -0.33 2.44 16.63
N ARG A 239 0.25 3.61 16.38
CA ARG A 239 -0.39 4.94 16.54
C ARG A 239 -0.64 5.64 15.20
N GLY A 240 -0.31 4.97 14.09
CA GLY A 240 -0.40 5.51 12.74
C GLY A 240 0.95 5.50 12.02
N HIS A 241 0.89 5.50 10.69
CA HIS A 241 2.09 5.48 9.86
C HIS A 241 2.94 6.74 10.10
N GLY A 242 4.23 6.54 10.37
CA GLY A 242 5.19 7.63 10.62
C GLY A 242 5.22 8.17 12.05
N SER A 243 4.41 7.62 12.96
CA SER A 243 4.47 7.97 14.37
C SER A 243 5.77 7.46 15.02
N GLN A 244 6.48 8.34 15.72
CA GLN A 244 7.66 7.95 16.51
C GLN A 244 7.33 7.12 17.75
N ASN A 245 6.04 7.04 18.12
CA ASN A 245 5.54 6.33 19.30
C ASN A 245 4.97 4.94 18.94
N ASN A 246 5.23 4.44 17.73
CA ASN A 246 4.85 3.08 17.35
C ASN A 246 5.72 2.07 18.10
N LEU A 247 5.10 1.08 18.74
CA LEU A 247 5.81 -0.09 19.24
C LEU A 247 6.16 -1.02 18.08
N PHE A 248 5.17 -1.35 17.25
CA PHE A 248 5.33 -2.05 15.99
C PHE A 248 4.87 -1.17 14.82
N GLU A 249 5.52 -1.34 13.67
CA GLU A 249 5.08 -0.74 12.40
C GLU A 249 4.07 -1.67 11.71
N ARG A 250 2.88 -1.17 11.39
CA ARG A 250 1.94 -1.92 10.56
C ARG A 250 2.37 -1.85 9.10
N VAL A 251 2.51 -3.01 8.45
CA VAL A 251 2.99 -3.15 7.07
C VAL A 251 2.20 -4.22 6.33
N ILE A 252 2.28 -4.22 5.00
CA ILE A 252 1.83 -5.34 4.16
C ILE A 252 2.97 -6.33 3.97
N CYS A 253 2.67 -7.62 3.95
CA CYS A 253 3.62 -8.65 3.55
C CYS A 253 2.96 -9.68 2.65
N ASP A 254 3.77 -10.37 1.87
CA ASP A 254 3.35 -11.58 1.17
C ASP A 254 3.41 -12.75 2.14
N VAL A 255 2.34 -13.55 2.14
CA VAL A 255 2.19 -14.75 2.94
C VAL A 255 2.02 -15.93 2.00
N ILE A 256 2.99 -16.83 2.01
CA ILE A 256 2.98 -18.06 1.24
C ILE A 256 2.26 -19.13 2.06
N THR A 257 1.10 -19.58 1.60
CA THR A 257 0.42 -20.76 2.15
C THR A 257 0.74 -21.98 1.28
N LYS A 258 0.08 -23.12 1.56
CA LYS A 258 0.21 -24.31 0.73
C LYS A 258 -0.33 -24.11 -0.69
N ASP A 259 -1.38 -23.30 -0.83
CA ASP A 259 -2.19 -23.27 -2.05
C ASP A 259 -1.94 -21.99 -2.87
N GLU A 260 -1.65 -20.85 -2.21
CA GLU A 260 -1.47 -19.56 -2.89
C GLU A 260 -0.63 -18.56 -2.07
N VAL A 261 -0.41 -17.38 -2.65
CA VAL A 261 0.25 -16.24 -2.00
C VAL A 261 -0.79 -15.16 -1.73
N PHE A 262 -0.87 -14.70 -0.49
CA PHE A 262 -1.76 -13.62 -0.08
C PHE A 262 -0.97 -12.38 0.30
N GLN A 263 -1.48 -11.20 -0.04
CA GLN A 263 -1.11 -9.96 0.66
C GLN A 263 -1.88 -9.87 1.97
N ALA A 264 -1.18 -9.58 3.07
CA ALA A 264 -1.78 -9.44 4.38
C ALA A 264 -1.12 -8.30 5.18
N TRP A 265 -1.90 -7.66 6.05
CA TRP A 265 -1.37 -6.78 7.08
C TRP A 265 -0.63 -7.58 8.13
N THR A 266 0.49 -7.06 8.62
CA THR A 266 1.26 -7.60 9.73
C THR A 266 1.88 -6.46 10.54
N TYR A 267 2.44 -6.80 11.70
CA TYR A 267 3.12 -5.87 12.58
C TYR A 267 4.61 -6.21 12.59
N ARG A 268 5.47 -5.24 12.30
CA ARG A 268 6.91 -5.43 12.20
C ARG A 268 7.63 -4.71 13.33
N TRP A 269 8.57 -5.40 13.95
CA TRP A 269 9.50 -4.84 14.92
C TRP A 269 10.59 -4.07 14.18
N ASN A 270 10.64 -2.75 14.35
CA ASN A 270 11.61 -1.87 13.68
C ASN A 270 12.64 -1.27 14.64
N ASN A 271 12.81 -1.89 15.82
CA ASN A 271 13.72 -1.45 16.85
C ASN A 271 14.74 -2.56 17.15
N THR A 272 15.76 -2.26 17.95
CA THR A 272 16.84 -3.20 18.25
C THR A 272 16.50 -4.06 19.47
N GLY A 273 17.03 -5.28 19.51
CA GLY A 273 16.95 -6.17 20.66
C GLY A 273 16.15 -7.44 20.39
N GLY A 274 16.07 -8.27 21.43
CA GLY A 274 15.47 -9.60 21.38
C GLY A 274 16.48 -10.70 21.04
N LYS A 275 16.10 -11.94 21.36
CA LYS A 275 16.89 -13.14 21.03
C LYS A 275 16.30 -13.80 19.79
N ILE A 276 17.13 -14.12 18.79
CA ILE A 276 16.65 -14.82 17.59
C ILE A 276 16.02 -16.17 17.96
N ILE A 277 14.85 -16.43 17.40
CA ILE A 277 14.17 -17.72 17.42
C ILE A 277 14.51 -18.43 16.11
N GLU A 278 15.48 -19.34 16.16
CA GLU A 278 16.06 -19.99 14.97
C GLU A 278 15.03 -20.80 14.15
N SER A 279 13.98 -21.32 14.79
CA SER A 279 12.89 -22.04 14.10
C SER A 279 12.03 -21.13 13.24
N GLY A 280 12.02 -19.82 13.50
CA GLY A 280 11.06 -18.88 12.90
C GLY A 280 9.61 -19.10 13.35
N ASP A 281 9.35 -19.98 14.31
CA ASP A 281 8.02 -20.28 14.84
C ASP A 281 7.98 -20.02 16.36
N TRP A 282 7.15 -19.05 16.78
CA TRP A 282 6.93 -18.70 18.19
C TRP A 282 6.48 -19.87 19.07
N LYS A 283 5.77 -20.85 18.51
CA LYS A 283 5.28 -22.04 19.21
C LYS A 283 6.37 -23.11 19.38
N GLU A 284 7.52 -22.94 18.72
CA GLU A 284 8.69 -23.80 18.82
C GLU A 284 9.89 -23.09 19.47
N ARG A 285 9.63 -22.04 20.26
CA ARG A 285 10.65 -21.21 20.92
C ARG A 285 11.39 -21.90 22.07
#